data_AF-A0A0Q8EJ77-F1
#
_entry.id   AF-A0A0Q8EJ77-F1
#
_cell.length_a   1.000
_cell.length_b   1.000
_cell.length_c   1.000
_cell.angle_alpha   90.00
_cell.angle_beta   90.00
_cell.angle_gamma   90.00
#
_symmetry.space_group_name_H-M   'P 1'
#
loop_
_entity.id
_entity.type
_entity.pdbx_description
1 polymer ?
#
loop_
_entity_poly.entity_id
_entity_poly.type
_entity_poly.pdbx_seq_one_letter_code
_entity_poly.pdbx_strand_id
1 'polypeptide(L)'
;MVGIEKGGAFVEHAEQICDWIPAGHVMRLTNDYINRISGRSENNHYGVDEFYGRRFIYRTQAGDPLVITVPAADGLSPYDGSSEVEGWSAYPTLRLICEVLDSLRTRMYQHAVIPVALAHSAAALPLGVGRSVLTMMAQQNIPGLKLDMQAVQPPTYFKR
;
A
#
# COMPACT_ATOMS: atom_id res chain seq x y z
N MET A 1 10.64 8.27 -3.55
CA MET A 1 9.21 8.10 -3.87
C MET A 1 8.95 6.61 -4.07
N VAL A 2 7.83 6.06 -3.58
CA VAL A 2 7.44 4.66 -3.76
C VAL A 2 5.95 4.56 -4.05
N GLY A 3 5.55 3.70 -4.97
CA GLY A 3 4.16 3.36 -5.26
C GLY A 3 3.76 2.11 -4.50
N ILE A 4 2.52 2.06 -4.00
CA ILE A 4 1.97 0.89 -3.32
C ILE A 4 0.62 0.59 -3.97
N GLU A 5 0.49 -0.57 -4.59
CA GLU A 5 -0.77 -1.00 -5.19
C GLU A 5 -1.69 -1.60 -4.11
N LYS A 6 -2.99 -1.32 -4.20
CA LYS A 6 -4.01 -1.83 -3.26
C LYS A 6 -4.90 -2.92 -3.86
N GLY A 7 -4.87 -3.10 -5.17
CA GLY A 7 -5.69 -4.06 -5.89
C GLY A 7 -5.22 -4.21 -7.34
N GLY A 8 -5.91 -5.07 -8.08
CA GLY A 8 -5.53 -5.46 -9.45
C GLY A 8 -4.71 -6.74 -9.49
N ALA A 9 -4.43 -7.21 -10.71
CA ALA A 9 -3.87 -8.54 -10.98
C ALA A 9 -2.57 -8.83 -10.22
N PHE A 10 -1.68 -7.84 -10.05
CA PHE A 10 -0.43 -8.04 -9.31
C PHE A 10 -0.65 -8.25 -7.82
N VAL A 11 -1.61 -7.55 -7.21
CA VAL A 11 -1.94 -7.70 -5.80
C VAL A 11 -2.61 -9.05 -5.55
N GLU A 12 -3.55 -9.43 -6.40
CA GLU A 12 -4.20 -10.75 -6.36
C GLU A 12 -3.17 -11.89 -6.51
N HIS A 13 -2.24 -11.73 -7.46
CA HIS A 13 -1.16 -12.69 -7.64
C HIS A 13 -0.22 -12.77 -6.44
N ALA A 14 0.14 -11.62 -5.86
CA ALA A 14 1.02 -11.55 -4.69
C ALA A 14 0.41 -12.26 -3.47
N GLU A 15 -0.91 -12.18 -3.28
CA GLU A 15 -1.65 -12.94 -2.27
C GLU A 15 -1.55 -14.45 -2.51
N GLN A 16 -1.70 -14.90 -3.76
CA GLN A 16 -1.65 -16.33 -4.12
C GLN A 16 -0.28 -16.98 -3.88
N ILE A 17 0.80 -16.24 -4.08
CA ILE A 17 2.17 -16.76 -3.98
C ILE A 17 2.88 -16.37 -2.68
N CYS A 18 2.21 -15.68 -1.75
CA CYS A 18 2.87 -15.04 -0.62
C CYS A 18 3.64 -16.06 0.25
N ASP A 19 3.14 -17.29 0.36
CA ASP A 19 3.75 -18.35 1.15
C ASP A 19 5.06 -18.88 0.56
N TRP A 20 5.32 -18.64 -0.72
CA TRP A 20 6.58 -19.01 -1.38
C TRP A 20 7.66 -17.93 -1.25
N ILE A 21 7.31 -16.74 -0.79
CA ILE A 21 8.24 -15.65 -0.51
C ILE A 21 8.51 -15.67 0.98
N PRO A 22 9.75 -15.76 1.49
CA PRO A 22 9.98 -15.68 2.94
C PRO A 22 9.60 -14.30 3.50
N ALA A 23 9.21 -14.23 4.78
CA ALA A 23 8.95 -12.94 5.43
C ALA A 23 10.21 -12.04 5.40
N GLY A 24 10.02 -10.74 5.21
CA GLY A 24 11.09 -9.76 5.06
C GLY A 24 11.85 -9.83 3.72
N HIS A 25 11.36 -10.61 2.74
CA HIS A 25 12.02 -10.76 1.44
C HIS A 25 11.26 -10.08 0.30
N VAL A 26 12.04 -9.62 -0.68
CA VAL A 26 11.53 -9.06 -1.93
C VAL A 26 11.69 -10.07 -3.04
N MET A 27 10.61 -10.31 -3.77
CA MET A 27 10.63 -11.01 -5.05
C MET A 27 10.72 -9.99 -6.19
N ARG A 28 11.76 -10.15 -7.00
CA ARG A 28 11.90 -9.44 -8.27
C ARG A 28 10.92 -9.99 -9.30
N LEU A 29 10.31 -9.11 -10.08
CA LEU A 29 9.49 -9.47 -11.24
C LEU A 29 10.27 -9.18 -12.52
N THR A 30 10.56 -10.20 -13.33
CA THR A 30 11.14 -10.04 -14.67
C THR A 30 10.06 -9.60 -15.65
N ASN A 31 10.43 -9.03 -16.80
CA ASN A 31 9.46 -8.63 -17.83
C ASN A 31 8.60 -9.81 -18.27
N ASP A 32 9.22 -10.98 -18.48
CA ASP A 32 8.53 -12.23 -18.81
C ASP A 32 7.49 -12.59 -17.74
N TYR A 33 7.86 -12.48 -16.47
CA TYR A 33 6.96 -12.80 -15.36
C TYR A 33 5.79 -11.82 -15.27
N ILE A 34 6.06 -10.52 -15.47
CA ILE A 34 5.04 -9.46 -15.51
C ILE A 34 4.06 -9.71 -16.66
N ASN A 35 4.55 -10.09 -17.84
CA ASN A 35 3.71 -10.44 -18.99
C ASN A 35 2.83 -11.66 -18.69
N ARG A 36 3.35 -12.69 -18.01
CA ARG A 36 2.56 -13.85 -17.58
C ARG A 36 1.42 -13.48 -16.62
N ILE A 37 1.70 -12.66 -15.59
CA ILE A 37 0.65 -12.18 -14.67
C ILE A 37 -0.41 -11.35 -15.42
N SER A 38 0.02 -10.55 -16.39
CA SER A 38 -0.85 -9.66 -17.16
C SER A 38 -1.59 -10.36 -18.31
N GLY A 39 -1.35 -11.65 -18.55
CA GLY A 39 -1.90 -12.39 -19.69
C GLY A 39 -1.40 -11.92 -21.06
N ARG A 40 -0.23 -11.26 -21.11
CA ARG A 40 0.38 -10.73 -22.35
C ARG A 40 1.43 -11.70 -22.89
N SER A 41 1.76 -11.58 -24.19
CA SER A 41 2.82 -12.37 -24.81
C SER A 41 4.19 -12.05 -24.21
N GLU A 42 5.11 -13.02 -24.20
CA GLU A 42 6.45 -12.84 -23.61
C GLU A 42 7.26 -11.73 -24.30
N ASN A 43 7.08 -11.54 -25.62
CA ASN A 43 7.72 -10.48 -26.41
C ASN A 43 7.08 -9.08 -26.24
N ASN A 44 6.12 -8.90 -25.33
CA ASN A 44 5.51 -7.60 -25.11
C ASN A 44 6.46 -6.70 -24.32
N HIS A 45 6.75 -5.52 -24.87
CA HIS A 45 7.48 -4.45 -24.19
C HIS A 45 6.56 -3.82 -23.15
N TYR A 46 6.51 -4.41 -21.97
CA TYR A 46 5.68 -3.94 -20.88
C TYR A 46 6.16 -2.58 -20.38
N GLY A 47 5.25 -1.60 -20.26
CA GLY A 47 5.43 -0.49 -19.33
C GLY A 47 6.51 0.55 -19.63
N VAL A 48 7.13 0.52 -20.82
CA VAL A 48 8.24 1.40 -21.23
C VAL A 48 7.90 2.89 -21.08
N ASP A 49 6.67 3.28 -21.45
CA ASP A 49 6.20 4.68 -21.39
C ASP A 49 5.12 4.93 -20.31
N GLU A 50 4.71 3.89 -19.59
CA GLU A 50 3.55 3.97 -18.67
C GLU A 50 3.96 4.09 -17.20
N PHE A 51 5.13 3.58 -16.82
CA PHE A 51 5.50 3.46 -15.42
C PHE A 51 6.80 4.18 -15.08
N TYR A 52 6.73 5.03 -14.06
CA TYR A 52 7.89 5.74 -13.52
C TYR A 52 8.88 4.83 -12.76
N GLY A 53 8.53 3.56 -12.53
CA GLY A 53 9.33 2.63 -11.74
C GLY A 53 8.94 1.17 -12.00
N ARG A 54 9.71 0.25 -11.43
CA ARG A 54 9.51 -1.19 -11.58
C ARG A 54 8.78 -1.79 -10.39
N ARG A 55 7.93 -2.78 -10.68
CA ARG A 55 7.18 -3.51 -9.66
C ARG A 55 8.02 -4.58 -8.97
N PHE A 56 7.82 -4.71 -7.68
CA PHE A 56 8.34 -5.76 -6.82
C PHE A 56 7.23 -6.29 -5.92
N ILE A 57 7.32 -7.56 -5.53
CA ILE A 57 6.48 -8.11 -4.47
C ILE A 57 7.35 -8.17 -3.21
N TYR A 58 6.99 -7.41 -2.18
CA TYR A 58 7.63 -7.45 -0.89
C TYR A 58 6.76 -8.23 0.10
N ARG A 59 7.25 -9.32 0.68
CA ARG A 59 6.61 -9.93 1.85
C ARG A 59 7.18 -9.26 3.09
N THR A 60 6.33 -8.50 3.77
CA THR A 60 6.69 -7.75 4.98
C THR A 60 7.17 -8.67 6.10
N GLN A 61 7.82 -8.11 7.12
CA GLN A 61 8.28 -8.91 8.26
C GLN A 61 7.14 -9.58 9.04
N ALA A 62 5.93 -9.03 8.98
CA ALA A 62 4.74 -9.67 9.58
C ALA A 62 3.97 -10.58 8.62
N GLY A 63 4.47 -10.83 7.42
CA GLY A 63 3.96 -11.86 6.52
C GLY A 63 3.04 -11.37 5.40
N ASP A 64 2.51 -10.15 5.46
CA ASP A 64 1.62 -9.60 4.43
C ASP A 64 2.41 -9.29 3.14
N PRO A 65 1.88 -9.62 1.95
CA PRO A 65 2.46 -9.21 0.68
C PRO A 65 2.09 -7.76 0.34
N LEU A 66 3.04 -7.03 -0.23
CA LEU A 66 2.87 -5.69 -0.78
C LEU A 66 3.42 -5.65 -2.20
N VAL A 67 2.63 -5.14 -3.13
CA VAL A 67 3.12 -4.79 -4.47
C VAL A 67 3.60 -3.35 -4.42
N ILE A 68 4.90 -3.17 -4.62
CA ILE A 68 5.55 -1.87 -4.56
C ILE A 68 6.19 -1.51 -5.90
N THR A 69 6.10 -0.24 -6.27
CA THR A 69 6.72 0.30 -7.47
C THR A 69 7.86 1.23 -7.06
N VAL A 70 9.08 0.90 -7.50
CA VAL A 70 10.30 1.58 -7.09
C VAL A 70 10.99 2.19 -8.32
N PRO A 71 11.36 3.48 -8.29
CA PRO A 71 12.10 4.09 -9.40
C PRO A 71 13.49 3.46 -9.52
N ALA A 72 13.95 3.30 -10.76
CA ALA A 72 15.33 2.90 -11.02
C ALA A 72 16.31 4.03 -10.66
N ALA A 73 17.60 3.72 -10.60
CA ALA A 73 18.66 4.70 -10.46
C ALA A 73 18.66 5.70 -11.63
N ASP A 74 19.21 6.89 -11.39
CA ASP A 74 19.23 7.96 -12.38
C ASP A 74 19.86 7.50 -13.71
N GLY A 75 19.18 7.81 -14.82
CA GLY A 75 19.62 7.43 -16.17
C GLY A 75 19.17 6.05 -16.64
N LEU A 76 18.50 5.26 -15.78
CA LEU A 76 17.93 3.97 -16.16
C LEU A 76 16.42 4.08 -16.38
N SER A 77 15.91 3.43 -17.43
CA SER A 77 14.46 3.27 -17.63
C SER A 77 14.01 1.90 -17.12
N PRO A 78 13.03 1.83 -16.20
CA PRO A 78 12.70 0.60 -15.45
C PRO A 78 12.25 -0.60 -16.30
N TYR A 79 11.91 -0.36 -17.57
CA TYR A 79 11.45 -1.38 -18.51
C TYR A 79 12.15 -1.29 -19.89
N ASP A 80 13.38 -0.80 -19.97
CA ASP A 80 14.12 -0.69 -21.25
C ASP A 80 14.46 -2.03 -21.94
N GLY A 81 14.09 -3.16 -21.33
CA GLY A 81 14.32 -4.51 -21.84
C GLY A 81 15.73 -5.04 -21.61
N SER A 82 16.61 -4.25 -21.01
CA SER A 82 17.95 -4.69 -20.62
C SER A 82 17.91 -5.54 -19.35
N SER A 83 18.87 -6.46 -19.22
CA SER A 83 19.05 -7.23 -17.98
C SER A 83 19.55 -6.37 -16.81
N GLU A 84 20.13 -5.20 -17.11
CA GLU A 84 20.68 -4.26 -16.13
C GLU A 84 19.57 -3.66 -15.26
N VAL A 85 18.46 -3.24 -15.87
CA VAL A 85 17.32 -2.66 -15.14
C VAL A 85 16.48 -3.70 -14.43
N GLU A 86 16.68 -4.99 -14.70
CA GLU A 86 16.15 -6.05 -13.85
C GLU A 86 17.09 -6.37 -12.68
N GLY A 87 18.30 -5.84 -12.66
CA GLY A 87 19.28 -6.07 -11.60
C GLY A 87 18.88 -5.38 -10.29
N TRP A 88 19.30 -5.97 -9.16
CA TRP A 88 19.13 -5.33 -7.84
C TRP A 88 19.91 -4.02 -7.72
N SER A 89 21.04 -3.90 -8.43
CA SER A 89 21.87 -2.69 -8.48
C SER A 89 21.14 -1.48 -9.08
N ALA A 90 20.14 -1.71 -9.94
CA ALA A 90 19.33 -0.65 -10.51
C ALA A 90 18.37 -0.01 -9.48
N TYR A 91 18.17 -0.62 -8.31
CA TYR A 91 17.23 -0.15 -7.27
C TYR A 91 17.91 -0.01 -5.90
N PRO A 92 18.88 0.90 -5.73
CA PRO A 92 19.62 1.06 -4.48
C PRO A 92 18.74 1.45 -3.29
N THR A 93 17.61 2.12 -3.54
CA THR A 93 16.67 2.58 -2.51
C THR A 93 15.70 1.49 -2.03
N LEU A 94 15.66 0.33 -2.70
CA LEU A 94 14.68 -0.73 -2.43
C LEU A 94 14.72 -1.23 -0.99
N ARG A 95 15.93 -1.46 -0.44
CA ARG A 95 16.09 -1.92 0.95
C ARG A 95 15.51 -0.90 1.94
N LEU A 96 15.91 0.36 1.81
CA LEU A 96 15.45 1.44 2.68
C LEU A 96 13.92 1.58 2.61
N ILE A 97 13.34 1.46 1.42
CA ILE A 97 11.89 1.48 1.22
C ILE A 97 11.22 0.35 2.01
N CYS A 98 11.73 -0.89 1.94
CA CYS A 98 11.16 -2.02 2.66
C CYS A 98 11.22 -1.82 4.18
N GLU A 99 12.36 -1.35 4.70
CA GLU A 99 12.55 -1.04 6.12
C GLU A 99 11.56 0.05 6.60
N VAL A 100 11.39 1.11 5.82
CA VAL A 100 10.42 2.17 6.10
C VAL A 100 9.00 1.63 6.05
N LEU A 101 8.67 0.78 5.07
CA LEU A 101 7.33 0.20 4.95
C LEU A 101 6.99 -0.68 6.17
N ASP A 102 7.92 -1.48 6.67
CA ASP A 102 7.70 -2.25 7.91
C ASP A 102 7.44 -1.33 9.11
N SER A 103 8.10 -0.17 9.17
CA SER A 103 7.87 0.82 10.24
C SER A 103 6.53 1.56 10.13
N LEU A 104 6.01 1.72 8.90
CA LEU A 104 4.81 2.51 8.58
C LEU A 104 3.52 1.70 8.51
N ARG A 105 3.53 0.41 8.86
CA ARG A 105 2.34 -0.44 8.77
C ARG A 105 1.32 -0.13 9.85
N THR A 106 0.03 -0.21 9.47
CA THR A 106 -1.09 -0.33 10.41
C THR A 106 -1.75 -1.69 10.25
N ARG A 107 -2.12 -2.32 11.37
CA ARG A 107 -2.97 -3.53 11.36
C ARG A 107 -4.44 -3.25 11.01
N MET A 108 -4.82 -1.99 10.82
CA MET A 108 -6.23 -1.59 10.71
C MET A 108 -6.82 -1.83 9.31
N TYR A 109 -6.01 -1.83 8.25
CA TYR A 109 -6.46 -2.06 6.88
C TYR A 109 -5.43 -2.87 6.09
N GLN A 110 -5.87 -3.93 5.40
CA GLN A 110 -5.01 -4.74 4.53
C GLN A 110 -4.34 -3.85 3.47
N HIS A 111 -3.05 -4.11 3.26
CA HIS A 111 -2.16 -3.35 2.38
C HIS A 111 -2.03 -1.85 2.66
N ALA A 112 -2.65 -1.26 3.69
CA ALA A 112 -2.58 0.18 3.94
C ALA A 112 -1.35 0.60 4.77
N VAL A 113 -0.88 1.82 4.49
CA VAL A 113 0.13 2.50 5.34
C VAL A 113 -0.58 3.46 6.29
N ILE A 114 0.05 3.79 7.44
CA ILE A 114 -0.51 4.67 8.49
C ILE A 114 -1.24 5.91 7.92
N PRO A 115 -0.64 6.71 7.02
CA PRO A 115 -1.30 7.93 6.54
C PRO A 115 -2.59 7.66 5.74
N VAL A 116 -2.63 6.57 4.96
CA VAL A 116 -3.80 6.20 4.16
C VAL A 116 -4.92 5.66 5.05
N ALA A 117 -4.57 4.83 6.05
CA ALA A 117 -5.51 4.35 7.04
C ALA A 117 -6.13 5.51 7.85
N LEU A 118 -5.32 6.48 8.25
CA LEU A 118 -5.78 7.67 8.96
C LEU A 118 -6.65 8.57 8.08
N ALA A 119 -6.26 8.81 6.82
CA ALA A 119 -7.06 9.60 5.89
C ALA A 119 -8.42 8.93 5.63
N HIS A 120 -8.44 7.61 5.42
CA HIS A 120 -9.68 6.86 5.24
C HIS A 120 -10.55 6.91 6.50
N SER A 121 -9.96 6.71 7.69
CA SER A 121 -10.67 6.84 8.96
C SER A 121 -11.24 8.25 9.16
N ALA A 122 -10.48 9.29 8.82
CA ALA A 122 -10.93 10.67 8.95
C ALA A 122 -12.07 11.01 7.97
N ALA A 123 -12.02 10.44 6.76
CA ALA A 123 -13.09 10.59 5.77
C ALA A 123 -14.35 9.78 6.12
N ALA A 124 -14.19 8.61 6.74
CA ALA A 124 -15.28 7.75 7.16
C ALA A 124 -15.97 8.22 8.45
N LEU A 125 -15.26 8.98 9.30
CA LEU A 125 -15.84 9.64 10.46
C LEU A 125 -16.61 10.88 10.01
N PRO A 126 -17.94 10.97 10.24
CA PRO A 126 -18.68 12.17 9.90
C PRO A 126 -18.32 13.30 10.87
N LEU A 127 -17.32 14.10 10.52
CA LEU A 127 -16.95 15.32 11.24
C LEU A 127 -17.94 16.42 10.86
N GLY A 128 -18.92 16.67 11.73
CA GLY A 128 -19.94 17.71 11.56
C GLY A 128 -21.36 17.15 11.52
N VAL A 129 -22.11 17.48 10.46
CA VAL A 129 -23.56 17.21 10.35
C VAL A 129 -23.95 15.74 10.51
N GLY A 130 -23.15 14.80 10.00
CA GLY A 130 -23.47 13.37 10.12
C GLY A 130 -23.40 12.86 11.57
N ARG A 131 -22.48 13.40 12.40
CA ARG A 131 -22.49 13.13 13.85
C ARG A 131 -23.76 13.66 14.48
N SER A 132 -24.18 14.88 14.14
CA SER A 132 -25.42 15.47 14.69
C SER A 132 -26.65 14.63 14.33
N VAL A 133 -26.73 14.15 13.08
CA VAL A 133 -27.83 13.29 12.61
C VAL A 133 -27.83 11.93 13.32
N LEU A 134 -26.67 11.27 13.43
CA LEU A 134 -26.57 9.99 14.14
C LEU A 134 -26.86 10.14 15.62
N THR A 135 -26.43 11.25 16.23
CA THR A 135 -26.70 11.58 17.63
C THR A 135 -28.20 11.83 17.85
N MET A 136 -28.83 12.60 16.95
CA MET A 136 -30.28 12.86 16.97
C MET A 136 -31.09 11.56 16.79
N MET A 137 -30.71 10.73 15.83
CA MET A 137 -31.33 9.41 15.60
C MET A 137 -31.20 8.50 16.83
N ALA A 138 -30.02 8.47 17.46
CA ALA A 138 -29.78 7.68 18.67
C ALA A 138 -30.61 8.18 19.85
N GLN A 139 -30.73 9.50 20.03
CA GLN A 139 -31.58 10.11 21.07
C GLN A 139 -33.07 9.84 20.84
N GLN A 140 -33.52 9.76 19.58
CA GLN A 140 -34.92 9.49 19.26
C GLN A 140 -35.31 8.02 19.49
N ASN A 141 -34.39 7.08 19.25
CA ASN A 141 -34.69 5.64 19.32
C ASN A 141 -34.34 5.01 20.68
N ILE A 142 -33.59 5.71 21.55
CA ILE A 142 -33.19 5.20 22.87
C ILE A 142 -33.66 6.19 23.96
N PRO A 143 -34.81 5.93 24.61
CA PRO A 143 -35.35 6.79 25.66
C PRO A 143 -34.39 6.87 26.86
N GLY A 144 -33.98 8.09 27.23
CA GLY A 144 -33.16 8.34 28.42
C GLY A 144 -31.65 8.38 28.20
N LEU A 145 -31.18 8.30 26.94
CA LEU A 145 -29.76 8.39 26.63
C LEU A 145 -29.21 9.81 26.93
N LYS A 146 -28.54 9.97 28.08
CA LYS A 146 -27.72 11.15 28.38
C LYS A 146 -26.34 10.94 27.79
N LEU A 147 -25.94 11.79 26.85
CA LEU A 147 -24.58 11.77 26.31
C LEU A 147 -23.62 12.19 27.40
N ASP A 148 -22.78 11.27 27.85
CA ASP A 148 -21.61 11.61 28.63
C ASP A 148 -20.60 12.30 27.71
N MET A 149 -20.52 13.63 27.81
CA MET A 149 -19.60 14.45 27.01
C MET A 149 -18.12 14.22 27.39
N GLN A 150 -17.83 13.40 28.40
CA GLN A 150 -16.46 13.12 28.83
C GLN A 150 -15.77 12.01 28.02
N ALA A 151 -16.49 11.21 27.23
CA ALA A 151 -15.92 9.96 26.70
C ALA A 151 -15.03 10.10 25.44
N VAL A 152 -14.96 11.25 24.77
CA VAL A 152 -14.06 11.39 23.60
C VAL A 152 -13.39 12.77 23.61
N GLN A 153 -12.30 12.86 24.36
CA GLN A 153 -11.28 13.88 24.09
C GLN A 153 -10.75 13.63 22.67
N PRO A 154 -10.79 14.60 21.74
CA PRO A 154 -10.08 14.45 20.48
C PRO A 154 -8.60 14.23 20.82
N PRO A 155 -7.93 13.25 20.19
CA PRO A 155 -6.52 13.01 20.50
C PRO A 155 -5.74 14.29 20.18
N THR A 156 -5.06 14.83 21.19
CA THR A 156 -4.24 16.04 21.06
C THR A 156 -2.94 15.64 20.36
N TYR A 157 -2.96 15.60 19.04
CA TYR A 157 -1.73 15.51 18.26
C TYR A 157 -1.26 16.92 17.91
N PHE A 158 0.00 17.18 18.27
CA PHE A 158 0.72 18.45 18.22
C PHE A 158 0.42 19.44 19.36
N LYS A 159 1.19 19.27 20.45
CA LYS A 159 1.70 20.38 21.25
C LYS A 159 3.21 20.48 21.05
N ARG A 160 3.63 21.38 20.18
CA ARG A 160 4.74 22.33 20.38
C ARG A 160 4.70 23.37 19.28
#